data_AF-A0A2D4J7L5-F1
#
_entry.id   AF-A0A2D4J7L5-F1
#
_cell.length_a   1.000
_cell.length_b   1.000
_cell.length_c   1.000
_cell.angle_alpha   90.00
_cell.angle_beta   90.00
_cell.angle_gamma   90.00
#
_symmetry.space_group_name_H-M   'P 1'
#
loop_
_entity.id
_entity.type
_entity.pdbx_description
1 polymer ?
#
loop_
_entity_poly.entity_id
_entity_poly.type
_entity_poly.pdbx_seq_one_letter_code
_entity_poly.pdbx_strand_id
1 'polypeptide(L)'
;STWGGRFRIRLRPRQQRRTGGACREARQRVYKMAASRRTEVLRLYRALLRESQAFKAYGYRTYAIRKIRDAFRENKNINESSEIDTLINKAKTNLEIIQRQVTIGQLYTAEKLVIECPQNG
;
A
#
# COMPACT_ATOMS: atom_id res chain seq x y z
N SER A 1 6.32 72.21 39.33
CA SER A 1 5.00 71.92 38.74
C SER A 1 5.24 71.26 37.39
N THR A 2 5.35 69.93 37.33
CA THR A 2 4.23 69.01 36.98
C THR A 2 3.52 69.53 35.72
N TRP A 3 3.56 68.89 34.56
CA TRP A 3 3.25 67.50 34.21
C TRP A 3 3.95 67.21 32.86
N GLY A 4 4.58 66.07 32.57
CA GLY A 4 4.12 64.70 32.80
C GLY A 4 3.21 64.27 31.65
N GLY A 5 3.77 63.72 30.55
CA GLY A 5 2.97 63.39 29.36
C GLY A 5 3.62 62.43 28.38
N ARG A 6 4.13 61.29 28.88
CA ARG A 6 4.59 60.14 28.08
C ARG A 6 3.40 59.53 27.34
N PHE A 7 3.17 59.89 26.08
CA PHE A 7 2.30 59.11 25.20
C PHE A 7 3.06 57.91 24.62
N ARG A 8 3.07 56.85 25.43
CA ARG A 8 3.25 55.48 24.99
C ARG A 8 1.89 54.98 24.45
N ILE A 9 1.93 53.92 23.63
CA ILE A 9 0.81 53.05 23.19
C ILE A 9 0.27 53.48 21.81
N ARG A 10 0.29 52.67 20.73
CA ARG A 10 0.09 51.21 20.65
C ARG A 10 0.83 50.63 19.44
N LEU A 11 1.88 49.84 19.66
CA LEU A 11 2.20 48.75 18.74
C LEU A 11 0.93 47.90 18.62
N ARG A 12 0.28 47.86 17.45
CA ARG A 12 -0.78 46.86 17.21
C ARG A 12 -0.14 45.48 17.35
N PRO A 13 -0.65 44.59 18.21
CA PRO A 13 -0.21 43.22 18.21
C PRO A 13 -0.66 42.57 16.91
N ARG A 14 0.33 42.07 16.20
CA ARG A 14 0.31 40.97 15.23
C ARG A 14 -1.00 40.16 15.23
N GLN A 15 -1.87 40.42 14.27
CA GLN A 15 -2.72 39.37 13.72
C GLN A 15 -2.16 38.97 12.35
N GLN A 16 -1.20 38.07 12.42
CA GLN A 16 -0.85 37.19 11.33
C GLN A 16 -2.16 36.63 10.75
N ARG A 17 -2.46 36.86 9.47
CA ARG A 17 -3.48 36.08 8.74
C ARG A 17 -3.01 34.62 8.76
N ARG A 18 -3.42 33.86 9.78
CA ARG A 18 -3.09 32.44 10.02
C ARG A 18 -3.90 31.49 9.14
N THR A 19 -4.57 31.96 8.11
CA THR A 19 -5.46 31.12 7.28
C THR A 19 -4.73 30.33 6.20
N GLY A 20 -3.49 30.69 5.85
CA GLY A 20 -2.69 29.98 4.84
C GLY A 20 -1.92 28.74 5.35
N GLY A 21 -1.87 28.50 6.67
CA GLY A 21 -1.21 27.32 7.25
C GLY A 21 -2.10 26.07 7.16
N ALA A 22 -3.37 26.21 7.56
CA ALA A 22 -4.32 25.10 7.64
C ALA A 22 -4.56 24.40 6.28
N CYS A 23 -4.72 25.14 5.17
CA CYS A 23 -4.89 24.54 3.84
C CYS A 23 -3.63 23.81 3.34
N ARG A 24 -2.43 24.27 3.73
CA ARG A 24 -1.16 23.59 3.39
C ARG A 24 -0.99 22.31 4.19
N GLU A 25 -1.30 22.34 5.48
CA GLU A 25 -1.27 21.17 6.35
C GLU A 25 -2.29 20.10 5.91
N ALA A 26 -3.51 20.51 5.53
CA ALA A 26 -4.53 19.60 5.00
C ALA A 26 -4.06 18.91 3.71
N ARG A 27 -3.48 19.66 2.75
CA ARG A 27 -2.90 19.09 1.52
C ARG A 27 -1.76 18.12 1.82
N GLN A 28 -0.87 18.48 2.74
CA GLN A 28 0.24 17.62 3.15
C GLN A 28 -0.23 16.30 3.77
N ARG A 29 -1.32 16.33 4.55
CA ARG A 29 -1.94 15.13 5.14
C ARG A 29 -2.47 14.18 4.08
N VAL A 30 -3.25 14.70 3.12
CA VAL A 30 -3.78 13.89 2.01
C VAL A 30 -2.66 13.25 1.19
N TYR A 31 -1.62 14.03 0.85
CA TYR A 31 -0.46 13.49 0.13
C TYR A 31 0.27 12.40 0.94
N LYS A 32 0.52 12.61 2.24
CA LYS A 32 1.14 11.60 3.12
C LYS A 32 0.29 10.32 3.19
N MET A 33 -1.03 10.44 3.29
CA MET A 33 -1.94 9.28 3.29
C MET A 33 -1.89 8.52 1.96
N ALA A 34 -1.95 9.22 0.83
CA ALA A 34 -1.85 8.60 -0.49
C ALA A 34 -0.48 7.92 -0.72
N ALA A 35 0.61 8.55 -0.29
CA ALA A 35 1.95 7.98 -0.36
C ALA A 35 2.06 6.71 0.51
N SER A 36 1.54 6.74 1.74
CA SER A 36 1.51 5.58 2.64
C SER A 36 0.77 4.40 2.00
N ARG A 37 -0.43 4.63 1.46
CA ARG A 37 -1.21 3.58 0.76
C ARG A 37 -0.45 3.01 -0.43
N ARG A 38 0.16 3.85 -1.25
CA ARG A 38 0.98 3.39 -2.39
C ARG A 38 2.11 2.47 -1.94
N THR A 39 2.80 2.81 -0.85
CA THR A 39 3.88 1.96 -0.32
C THR A 39 3.35 0.62 0.20
N GLU A 40 2.21 0.60 0.87
CA GLU A 40 1.56 -0.62 1.36
C GLU A 40 1.14 -1.55 0.21
N VAL A 41 0.47 -1.00 -0.81
CA VAL A 41 0.06 -1.75 -2.01
C VAL A 41 1.27 -2.38 -2.71
N LEU A 42 2.36 -1.63 -2.88
CA LEU A 42 3.59 -2.15 -3.49
C LEU A 42 4.29 -3.20 -2.63
N ARG A 43 4.22 -3.07 -1.30
CA ARG A 43 4.74 -4.08 -0.37
C ARG A 43 3.93 -5.37 -0.48
N LEU A 44 2.60 -5.28 -0.47
CA LEU A 44 1.71 -6.43 -0.61
C LEU A 44 1.86 -7.13 -1.95
N TYR A 45 1.94 -6.38 -3.05
CA TYR A 45 2.18 -6.93 -4.39
C TYR A 45 3.47 -7.77 -4.44
N ARG A 46 4.58 -7.24 -3.90
CA ARG A 46 5.84 -7.98 -3.82
C ARG A 46 5.77 -9.18 -2.89
N ALA A 47 5.04 -9.10 -1.78
CA ALA A 47 4.85 -10.24 -0.88
C ALA A 47 4.07 -11.36 -1.58
N LEU A 48 2.93 -11.04 -2.19
CA LEU A 48 2.09 -11.99 -2.92
C LEU A 48 2.86 -12.69 -4.05
N LEU A 49 3.63 -11.93 -4.84
CA LEU A 49 4.46 -12.52 -5.89
C LEU A 49 5.53 -13.45 -5.33
N ARG A 50 6.20 -13.07 -4.24
CA ARG A 50 7.25 -13.92 -3.62
C ARG A 50 6.66 -15.22 -3.08
N GLU A 51 5.56 -15.15 -2.35
CA GLU A 51 4.90 -16.35 -1.81
C GLU A 51 4.38 -17.25 -2.93
N SER A 52 3.85 -16.67 -4.02
CA SER A 52 3.38 -17.45 -5.17
C SER A 52 4.50 -18.21 -5.88
N GLN A 53 5.75 -17.73 -5.83
CA GLN A 53 6.89 -18.46 -6.40
C GLN A 53 7.25 -19.71 -5.57
N ALA A 54 6.87 -19.75 -4.29
CA ALA A 54 7.18 -20.86 -3.41
C ALA A 54 6.29 -22.11 -3.66
N PHE A 55 5.27 -22.01 -4.51
CA PHE A 55 4.52 -23.17 -4.99
C PHE A 55 5.44 -24.11 -5.79
N LYS A 56 5.51 -25.37 -5.35
CA LYS A 56 6.27 -26.43 -6.04
C LYS A 56 5.67 -26.74 -7.42
N ALA A 57 4.35 -26.95 -7.46
CA ALA A 57 3.62 -27.21 -8.71
C ALA A 57 3.61 -25.98 -9.63
N TYR A 58 4.01 -26.19 -10.89
CA TYR A 58 4.10 -25.15 -11.92
C TYR A 58 2.75 -24.50 -12.21
N GLY A 59 1.68 -25.29 -12.27
CA GLY A 59 0.33 -24.79 -12.54
C GLY A 59 -0.14 -23.78 -11.50
N TYR A 60 0.03 -24.09 -10.21
CA TYR A 60 -0.32 -23.17 -9.13
C TYR A 60 0.56 -21.93 -9.10
N ARG A 61 1.88 -22.10 -9.27
CA ARG A 61 2.83 -20.98 -9.34
C ARG A 61 2.45 -19.98 -10.43
N THR A 62 2.29 -20.47 -11.66
CA THR A 62 1.99 -19.63 -12.84
C THR A 62 0.61 -19.00 -12.77
N TYR A 63 -0.40 -19.76 -12.34
CA TYR A 63 -1.75 -19.25 -12.16
C TYR A 63 -1.80 -18.15 -11.10
N ALA A 64 -1.20 -18.38 -9.92
CA ALA A 64 -1.18 -17.39 -8.84
C ALA A 64 -0.49 -16.10 -9.29
N ILE A 65 0.70 -16.19 -9.90
CA ILE A 65 1.44 -15.03 -10.41
C ILE A 65 0.62 -14.26 -11.44
N ARG A 66 0.00 -14.96 -12.41
CA ARG A 66 -0.84 -14.34 -13.42
C ARG A 66 -2.03 -13.64 -12.79
N LYS A 67 -2.77 -14.34 -11.92
CA LYS A 67 -3.98 -13.80 -11.28
C LYS A 67 -3.67 -12.58 -10.41
N ILE A 68 -2.54 -12.58 -9.70
CA ILE A 68 -2.08 -11.40 -8.93
C ILE A 68 -1.76 -10.24 -9.87
N ARG A 69 -1.03 -10.47 -10.96
CA ARG A 69 -0.70 -9.41 -11.93
C ARG A 69 -1.96 -8.82 -12.55
N ASP A 70 -2.89 -9.66 -12.97
CA ASP A 70 -4.14 -9.24 -13.61
C ASP A 70 -4.98 -8.42 -12.63
N ALA A 71 -5.19 -8.93 -11.40
CA ALA A 71 -5.96 -8.22 -10.39
C ALA A 71 -5.35 -6.85 -10.03
N PHE A 72 -4.03 -6.73 -9.87
CA PHE A 72 -3.41 -5.44 -9.56
C PHE A 72 -3.42 -4.48 -10.76
N ARG A 73 -3.44 -4.98 -12.00
CA ARG A 73 -3.55 -4.16 -13.21
C ARG A 73 -4.96 -3.64 -13.40
N GLU A 74 -5.97 -4.49 -13.22
CA GLU A 74 -7.39 -4.14 -13.32
C GLU A 74 -7.76 -3.03 -12.31
N ASN A 75 -7.22 -3.10 -11.10
CA ASN A 75 -7.53 -2.15 -10.02
C ASN A 75 -6.61 -0.91 -9.98
N LYS A 76 -5.76 -0.70 -10.98
CA LYS A 76 -4.74 0.39 -10.98
C LYS A 76 -5.34 1.80 -10.96
N ASN A 77 -6.51 1.98 -11.58
CA ASN A 77 -7.12 3.30 -11.81
C ASN A 77 -8.25 3.63 -10.83
N ILE A 78 -8.44 2.81 -9.77
CA ILE A 78 -9.46 3.07 -8.75
C ILE A 78 -9.01 4.24 -7.88
N ASN A 79 -9.88 5.24 -7.77
CA ASN A 79 -9.63 6.47 -7.00
C ASN A 79 -10.42 6.52 -5.69
N GLU A 80 -11.43 5.65 -5.52
CA GLU A 80 -12.29 5.61 -4.35
C GLU A 80 -11.55 5.06 -3.13
N SER A 81 -11.43 5.87 -2.08
CA SER A 81 -10.61 5.54 -0.90
C SER A 81 -11.10 4.29 -0.16
N SER A 82 -12.42 4.09 -0.06
CA SER A 82 -13.02 2.94 0.62
C SER A 82 -12.75 1.64 -0.12
N GLU A 83 -12.80 1.67 -1.44
CA GLU A 83 -12.54 0.51 -2.31
C GLU A 83 -11.06 0.12 -2.30
N ILE A 84 -10.15 1.09 -2.26
CA ILE A 84 -8.72 0.80 -2.09
C ILE A 84 -8.48 0.06 -0.77
N ASP A 85 -9.08 0.51 0.32
CA ASP A 85 -8.90 -0.09 1.64
C ASP A 85 -9.51 -1.52 1.68
N THR A 86 -10.64 -1.77 1.01
CA THR A 86 -11.22 -3.13 0.89
C THR A 86 -10.34 -4.06 0.07
N LEU A 87 -9.76 -3.58 -1.04
CA LEU A 87 -8.84 -4.34 -1.87
C LEU A 87 -7.52 -4.66 -1.16
N ILE A 88 -6.99 -3.74 -0.35
CA ILE A 88 -5.83 -3.97 0.50
C ILE A 88 -6.12 -5.10 1.49
N ASN A 89 -7.29 -5.09 2.15
CA ASN A 89 -7.67 -6.14 3.08
C ASN A 89 -7.85 -7.49 2.38
N LYS A 90 -8.48 -7.50 1.20
CA LYS A 90 -8.58 -8.70 0.35
C LYS A 90 -7.20 -9.24 -0.03
N ALA A 91 -6.26 -8.38 -0.38
CA ALA A 91 -4.89 -8.77 -0.70
C ALA A 91 -4.16 -9.37 0.51
N LYS A 92 -4.38 -8.86 1.73
CA LYS A 92 -3.84 -9.43 2.97
C LYS A 92 -4.41 -10.83 3.23
N THR A 93 -5.73 -11.00 3.14
CA THR A 93 -6.36 -12.32 3.29
C THR A 93 -5.82 -13.32 2.26
N ASN A 94 -5.69 -12.90 1.00
CA ASN A 94 -5.13 -13.75 -0.06
C ASN A 94 -3.67 -14.14 0.21
N LEU A 95 -2.87 -13.24 0.79
CA LEU A 95 -1.48 -13.54 1.16
C LEU A 95 -1.42 -14.67 2.17
N GLU A 96 -2.24 -14.61 3.23
CA GLU A 96 -2.29 -15.68 4.22
C GLU A 96 -2.77 -17.01 3.63
N ILE A 97 -3.75 -16.98 2.72
CA ILE A 97 -4.22 -18.17 2.02
C ILE A 97 -3.08 -18.78 1.21
N ILE A 98 -2.36 -17.98 0.42
CA ILE A 98 -1.22 -18.46 -0.37
C ILE A 98 -0.16 -19.08 0.54
N GLN A 99 0.18 -18.45 1.65
CA GLN A 99 1.16 -18.98 2.62
C GLN A 99 0.74 -20.34 3.18
N ARG A 100 -0.54 -20.49 3.57
CA ARG A 100 -1.09 -21.77 4.03
C ARG A 100 -1.01 -22.83 2.93
N GLN A 101 -1.41 -22.50 1.71
CA GLN A 101 -1.40 -23.42 0.57
C GLN A 101 0.01 -23.85 0.18
N VAL A 102 0.97 -22.93 0.20
CA VAL A 102 2.40 -23.23 -0.02
C VAL A 102 2.89 -24.21 1.03
N THR A 103 2.58 -23.97 2.30
CA THR A 103 2.98 -24.84 3.42
C THR A 103 2.39 -26.25 3.26
N ILE A 104 1.10 -26.36 2.96
CA ILE A 104 0.43 -27.65 2.72
C ILE A 104 1.08 -28.38 1.53
N GLY A 105 1.33 -27.68 0.42
CA GLY A 105 2.00 -28.26 -0.75
C GLY A 105 3.46 -28.66 -0.50
N GLN A 106 4.11 -28.07 0.49
CA GLN A 106 5.45 -28.49 0.93
C GLN A 106 5.40 -29.75 1.80
N LEU A 107 4.37 -29.90 2.65
CA LEU A 107 4.16 -31.09 3.49
C LEU A 107 3.70 -32.31 2.67
N TYR A 108 2.84 -32.10 1.68
CA TYR A 108 2.28 -33.15 0.84
C TYR A 108 2.78 -33.03 -0.60
N THR A 109 4.08 -33.24 -0.82
CA THR A 109 4.66 -33.22 -2.16
C THR A 109 4.18 -34.40 -2.99
N ALA A 110 3.47 -34.11 -4.08
CA ALA A 110 3.22 -35.05 -5.16
C ALA A 110 4.40 -35.09 -6.14
N GLU A 111 4.47 -36.15 -6.96
CA GLU A 111 5.41 -36.25 -8.06
C GLU A 111 5.20 -35.11 -9.07
N LYS A 112 6.30 -34.62 -9.64
CA LYS A 112 6.25 -33.57 -10.65
C LYS A 112 5.61 -34.10 -11.93
N LEU A 113 4.77 -33.29 -12.55
CA LEU A 113 4.15 -33.63 -13.83
C LEU A 113 5.23 -33.71 -14.94
N VAL A 114 4.99 -34.50 -15.99
CA VAL A 114 5.91 -34.65 -17.14
C VAL A 114 6.24 -33.30 -17.79
N ILE A 115 5.29 -32.35 -17.78
CA ILE A 115 5.48 -30.98 -18.29
C ILE A 115 6.44 -30.12 -17.44
N GLU A 116 6.77 -30.56 -16.22
CA GLU A 116 7.67 -29.88 -15.30
C GLU A 116 9.08 -30.51 -15.31
N CYS A 117 9.25 -31.66 -15.95
CA CYS A 117 10.54 -32.28 -16.15
C CYS A 117 11.26 -31.55 -17.29
N PRO A 118 12.47 -31.02 -17.08
CA PRO A 118 13.28 -30.54 -18.20
C PRO A 118 13.49 -31.72 -19.14
N GLN A 119 13.06 -31.59 -20.39
CA GLN A 119 13.49 -32.49 -21.46
C GLN A 119 14.99 -32.23 -21.64
N ASN A 120 15.82 -32.99 -20.92
CA ASN A 120 17.24 -33.06 -21.22
C ASN A 120 17.34 -33.76 -22.59
N GLY A 121 17.49 -32.97 -23.64
CA GLY A 121 17.89 -33.42 -24.97
C GLY A 121 19.39 -33.65 -25.01
#